data_AF-A0A4Q9KIQ3-F1
#
_entry.id   AF-A0A4Q9KIQ3-F1
#
_cell.length_a   1.000
_cell.length_b   1.000
_cell.length_c   1.000
_cell.angle_alpha   90.00
_cell.angle_beta   90.00
_cell.angle_gamma   90.00
#
_symmetry.space_group_name_H-M   'P 1'
#
loop_
_entity.id
_entity.type
_entity.pdbx_description
1 polymer ?
#
loop_
_entity_poly.entity_id
_entity_poly.type
_entity_poly.pdbx_seq_one_letter_code
_entity_poly.pdbx_strand_id
1 'polypeptide(L)'
;MTNLPISSKYVSTPERPVDAAERETLVDRVNTAFESGAIDDLDYRRYLDAVFAATTLGELRPVVENLPAVATYATPGNIESSTLRPGEVSTARTPSGRLILIALSTISVAAIVLVILVSLLR
;
A
#
# COMPACT_ATOMS: atom_id res chain seq x y z
N MET A 1 -2.84 -21.29 25.18
CA MET A 1 -1.42 -21.31 24.80
C MET A 1 -1.15 -20.01 24.07
N THR A 2 -0.18 -19.21 24.52
CA THR A 2 0.18 -17.95 23.85
C THR A 2 0.67 -18.27 22.44
N ASN A 3 -0.05 -17.77 21.43
CA ASN A 3 0.24 -18.02 20.02
C ASN A 3 1.17 -16.94 19.43
N LEU A 4 1.43 -15.88 20.19
CA LEU A 4 2.31 -14.79 19.77
C LEU A 4 3.79 -15.08 20.05
N PRO A 5 4.70 -14.74 19.11
CA PRO A 5 6.14 -14.77 19.37
C PRO A 5 6.51 -13.86 20.55
N ILE A 6 7.52 -14.25 21.34
CA ILE A 6 8.03 -13.44 22.47
C ILE A 6 8.53 -12.07 22.00
N SER A 7 9.06 -11.99 20.78
CA SER A 7 9.50 -10.73 20.15
C SER A 7 8.35 -9.79 19.75
N SER A 8 7.10 -10.25 19.79
CA SER A 8 5.95 -9.42 19.46
C SER A 8 5.81 -8.27 20.45
N LYS A 9 5.53 -7.07 19.96
CA LYS A 9 5.42 -5.84 20.78
C LYS A 9 4.39 -5.95 21.91
N TYR A 10 3.32 -6.73 21.72
CA TYR A 10 2.27 -6.97 22.74
C TYR A 10 2.74 -7.87 23.89
N VAL A 11 3.84 -8.59 23.70
CA VAL A 11 4.46 -9.46 24.72
C VAL A 11 5.69 -8.78 25.32
N SER A 12 6.53 -8.16 24.49
CA SER A 12 7.79 -7.53 24.92
C SER A 12 7.61 -6.17 25.59
N THR A 13 6.55 -5.43 25.25
CA THR A 13 6.27 -4.09 25.80
C THR A 13 4.82 -3.96 26.30
N PRO A 14 4.39 -4.79 27.26
CA PRO A 14 2.97 -4.87 27.66
C PRO A 14 2.46 -3.57 28.28
N GLU A 15 3.28 -2.88 29.07
CA GLU A 15 2.92 -1.63 29.79
C GLU A 15 2.91 -0.39 28.88
N ARG A 16 3.34 -0.51 27.62
CA ARG A 16 3.38 0.63 26.70
C ARG A 16 1.94 1.05 26.36
N PRO A 17 1.59 2.34 26.43
CA PRO A 17 0.25 2.80 26.09
C PRO A 17 -0.07 2.55 24.62
N VAL A 18 -1.34 2.29 24.33
CA VAL A 18 -1.85 2.13 22.95
C VAL A 18 -2.00 3.51 22.31
N ASP A 19 -1.23 3.77 21.25
CA ASP A 19 -1.36 4.98 20.46
C ASP A 19 -2.57 4.91 19.49
N ALA A 20 -2.93 6.07 18.90
CA ALA A 20 -4.09 6.15 18.01
C ALA A 20 -3.90 5.36 16.71
N ALA A 21 -2.70 5.35 16.14
CA ALA A 21 -2.39 4.67 14.88
C ALA A 21 -2.44 3.15 15.05
N GLU A 22 -1.99 2.65 16.20
CA GLU A 22 -2.09 1.25 16.59
C GLU A 22 -3.55 0.82 16.68
N ARG A 23 -4.38 1.64 17.32
CA ARG A 23 -5.81 1.37 17.47
C ARG A 23 -6.49 1.32 16.10
N GLU A 24 -6.24 2.30 15.25
CA GLU A 24 -6.75 2.34 13.87
C GLU A 24 -6.34 1.09 13.08
N THR A 25 -5.05 0.74 13.13
CA THR A 25 -4.53 -0.47 12.47
C THR A 25 -5.24 -1.74 12.95
N LEU A 26 -5.52 -1.86 14.25
CA LEU A 26 -6.21 -3.01 14.82
C LEU A 26 -7.69 -3.04 14.43
N VAL A 27 -8.36 -1.89 14.40
CA VAL A 27 -9.75 -1.77 13.92
C VAL A 27 -9.85 -2.22 12.46
N ASP A 28 -8.95 -1.75 11.59
CA ASP A 28 -8.93 -2.15 10.18
C ASP A 28 -8.72 -3.66 10.00
N ARG A 29 -7.86 -4.26 10.83
CA ARG A 29 -7.65 -5.71 10.83
C ARG A 29 -8.89 -6.48 11.28
N VAL A 30 -9.59 -5.99 12.31
CA VAL A 30 -10.85 -6.59 12.76
C VAL A 30 -11.93 -6.48 11.68
N ASN A 31 -12.05 -5.32 11.03
CA ASN A 31 -12.95 -5.11 9.90
C ASN A 31 -12.63 -6.07 8.75
N THR A 32 -11.37 -6.16 8.33
CA THR A 32 -10.92 -7.07 7.26
C THR A 32 -11.21 -8.53 7.61
N ALA A 33 -11.00 -8.94 8.87
CA ALA A 33 -11.27 -10.30 9.32
C ALA A 33 -12.77 -10.62 9.27
N PHE A 34 -13.63 -9.65 9.61
CA PHE A 34 -15.07 -9.80 9.52
C PHE A 34 -15.56 -9.84 8.06
N GLU A 35 -15.09 -8.92 7.22
CA GLU A 35 -15.43 -8.84 5.79
C GLU A 35 -15.02 -10.10 5.02
N SER A 36 -13.90 -10.73 5.41
CA SER A 36 -13.46 -12.01 4.83
C SER A 36 -14.18 -13.23 5.40
N GLY A 37 -15.04 -13.06 6.41
CA GLY A 37 -15.75 -14.14 7.09
C GLY A 37 -14.87 -14.99 8.00
N ALA A 38 -13.68 -14.50 8.37
CA ALA A 38 -12.76 -15.20 9.26
C ALA A 38 -13.22 -15.14 10.74
N ILE A 39 -14.05 -14.15 11.10
CA ILE A 39 -14.68 -13.99 12.41
C ILE A 39 -16.18 -13.70 12.24
N ASP A 40 -16.99 -14.04 13.24
CA ASP A 40 -18.44 -13.79 13.23
C ASP A 40 -18.82 -12.41 13.82
N ASP A 41 -20.12 -12.07 13.79
CA ASP A 41 -20.63 -10.78 14.31
C ASP A 41 -20.42 -10.61 15.83
N LEU A 42 -20.45 -11.71 16.59
CA LEU A 42 -20.26 -11.66 18.05
C LEU A 42 -18.80 -11.36 18.38
N ASP A 43 -17.88 -12.07 17.73
CA ASP A 43 -16.44 -11.85 17.87
C ASP A 43 -16.03 -10.48 17.34
N TYR A 44 -16.60 -10.02 16.23
CA TYR A 44 -16.38 -8.68 15.70
C TYR A 44 -16.65 -7.59 16.75
N ARG A 45 -17.85 -7.60 17.35
CA ARG A 45 -18.23 -6.61 18.38
C ARG A 45 -17.35 -6.72 19.62
N ARG A 46 -17.08 -7.94 20.06
CA ARG A 46 -16.23 -8.21 21.24
C ARG A 46 -14.80 -7.71 21.02
N TYR A 47 -14.23 -7.90 19.83
CA TYR A 47 -12.88 -7.47 19.52
C TYR A 47 -12.79 -5.96 19.40
N LEU A 48 -13.78 -5.30 18.77
CA LEU A 48 -13.82 -3.84 18.74
C LEU A 48 -13.93 -3.24 20.15
N ASP A 49 -14.82 -3.76 20.99
CA ASP A 49 -14.97 -3.29 22.37
C ASP A 49 -13.65 -3.42 23.15
N ALA A 50 -12.98 -4.58 23.03
CA ALA A 50 -11.67 -4.80 23.65
C ALA A 50 -10.58 -3.84 23.11
N VAL A 51 -10.58 -3.54 21.80
CA VAL A 51 -9.62 -2.61 21.19
C VAL A 51 -9.82 -1.18 21.68
N PHE A 52 -11.06 -0.75 21.87
CA PHE A 52 -11.38 0.59 22.38
C PHE A 52 -11.25 0.72 23.89
N ALA A 53 -11.48 -0.36 24.64
CA ALA A 53 -11.29 -0.40 26.09
C ALA A 53 -9.81 -0.47 26.51
N ALA A 54 -8.96 -1.04 25.65
CA ALA A 54 -7.54 -1.21 25.97
C ALA A 54 -6.78 0.11 26.07
N THR A 55 -6.03 0.24 27.16
CA THR A 55 -5.13 1.36 27.47
C THR A 55 -3.67 1.01 27.20
N THR A 56 -3.31 -0.28 27.33
CA THR A 56 -1.95 -0.78 27.16
C THR A 56 -1.86 -1.86 26.08
N LEU A 57 -0.66 -2.06 25.51
CA LEU A 57 -0.47 -3.07 24.46
C LEU A 57 -0.66 -4.50 24.97
N GLY A 58 -0.42 -4.76 26.25
CA GLY A 58 -0.63 -6.08 26.86
C GLY A 58 -2.11 -6.50 26.85
N GLU A 59 -3.02 -5.53 26.99
CA GLU A 59 -4.48 -5.75 26.97
C GLU A 59 -5.01 -6.12 25.59
N LEU A 60 -4.32 -5.73 24.52
CA LEU A 60 -4.67 -6.07 23.14
C LEU A 60 -4.26 -7.49 22.72
N ARG A 61 -3.38 -8.14 23.50
CA ARG A 61 -2.89 -9.50 23.22
C ARG A 61 -4.00 -10.52 22.89
N PRO A 62 -5.07 -10.69 23.69
CA PRO A 62 -6.12 -11.65 23.37
C PRO A 62 -6.83 -11.37 22.03
N VAL A 63 -6.95 -10.11 21.61
CA VAL A 63 -7.56 -9.78 20.31
C VAL A 63 -6.61 -10.17 19.17
N VAL A 64 -5.33 -9.82 19.31
CA VAL A 64 -4.30 -10.10 18.28
C VAL A 64 -4.03 -11.60 18.11
N GLU A 65 -4.12 -12.38 19.19
CA GLU A 65 -3.94 -13.84 19.15
C GLU A 65 -5.04 -14.57 18.38
N ASN A 66 -6.26 -14.04 18.38
CA ASN A 66 -7.42 -14.67 17.72
C ASN A 66 -7.70 -14.08 16.33
N LEU A 67 -7.08 -12.95 15.97
CA LEU A 67 -7.15 -12.40 14.63
C LEU A 67 -6.28 -13.20 13.65
N PRO A 68 -6.68 -13.29 12.37
CA PRO A 68 -5.84 -13.85 11.33
C PRO A 68 -4.45 -13.19 11.29
N ALA A 69 -3.42 -14.02 11.08
CA ALA A 69 -2.06 -13.55 10.92
C ALA A 69 -1.97 -12.65 9.69
N VAL A 70 -1.53 -11.40 9.88
CA VAL A 70 -1.23 -10.50 8.78
C VAL A 70 0.23 -10.67 8.41
N ALA A 71 0.50 -10.83 7.11
CA ALA A 71 1.86 -10.84 6.61
C ALA A 71 2.54 -9.51 6.97
N THR A 72 3.50 -9.54 7.88
CA THR A 72 4.31 -8.38 8.28
C THR A 72 5.37 -8.01 7.23
N TYR A 73 5.48 -8.80 6.16
CA TYR A 73 6.36 -8.53 5.04
C TYR A 73 5.62 -7.68 4.01
N ALA A 74 5.96 -6.40 3.93
CA ALA A 74 5.71 -5.65 2.72
C ALA A 74 6.73 -6.13 1.67
N THR A 75 6.28 -6.65 0.52
CA THR A 75 7.16 -6.80 -0.64
C THR A 75 7.72 -5.42 -0.94
N PRO A 76 9.05 -5.20 -0.84
CA PRO A 76 9.59 -3.86 -1.05
C PRO A 76 9.25 -3.43 -2.48
N GLY A 77 8.65 -2.25 -2.62
CA GLY A 77 8.16 -1.73 -3.91
C GLY A 77 9.25 -1.49 -4.96
N ASN A 78 10.52 -1.76 -4.63
CA ASN A 78 11.66 -1.68 -5.54
C ASN A 78 11.98 -3.01 -6.25
N ILE A 79 11.24 -4.09 -5.97
CA ILE A 79 11.41 -5.33 -6.72
C ILE A 79 10.57 -5.23 -7.99
N GLU A 80 11.18 -4.72 -9.06
CA GLU A 80 10.70 -4.95 -10.42
C GLU A 80 10.59 -6.48 -10.60
N SER A 81 9.37 -6.98 -10.56
CA SER A 81 9.07 -8.37 -10.91
C SER A 81 9.25 -8.49 -12.42
N SER A 82 10.48 -8.77 -12.83
CA SER A 82 10.77 -9.09 -14.22
C SER A 82 10.04 -10.39 -14.59
N THR A 83 9.17 -10.35 -15.59
CA THR A 83 8.53 -11.53 -16.17
C THR A 83 9.48 -12.34 -17.07
N LEU A 84 10.75 -11.95 -17.15
CA LEU A 84 11.75 -12.66 -17.96
C LEU A 84 12.14 -13.98 -17.31
N ARG A 85 12.29 -15.02 -18.12
CA ARG A 85 12.82 -16.30 -17.65
C ARG A 85 14.30 -16.15 -17.33
N PRO A 86 14.84 -16.96 -16.40
CA PRO A 86 16.28 -17.01 -16.16
C PRO A 86 17.05 -17.23 -17.47
N GLY A 87 17.93 -16.27 -17.83
CA GLY A 87 18.72 -16.30 -19.07
C GLY A 87 18.20 -15.42 -20.21
N GLU A 88 17.01 -14.82 -20.09
CA GLU A 88 16.52 -13.83 -21.05
C GLU A 88 17.03 -12.43 -20.69
N VAL A 89 17.45 -11.66 -21.70
CA VAL A 89 17.88 -10.26 -21.54
C VAL A 89 16.79 -9.31 -22.03
N SER A 90 16.65 -8.16 -21.37
CA SER A 90 15.71 -7.13 -21.80
C SER A 90 16.07 -6.59 -23.17
N THR A 91 15.09 -6.54 -24.08
CA THR A 91 15.26 -5.87 -25.38
C THR A 91 15.43 -4.37 -25.19
N ALA A 92 16.30 -3.75 -25.98
CA ALA A 92 16.49 -2.29 -25.97
C ALA A 92 15.15 -1.56 -26.18
N ARG A 93 14.90 -0.54 -25.36
CA ARG A 93 13.64 0.22 -25.40
C ARG A 93 13.51 0.93 -26.75
N THR A 94 12.59 0.48 -27.60
CA THR A 94 12.23 1.19 -28.83
C THR A 94 11.66 2.56 -28.47
N PRO A 95 12.13 3.66 -29.10
CA PRO A 95 11.57 4.98 -28.84
C PRO A 95 10.07 4.96 -29.14
N SER A 96 9.27 5.43 -28.19
CA SER A 96 7.82 5.40 -28.30
C SER A 96 7.35 6.31 -29.44
N GLY A 97 6.45 5.83 -30.29
CA GLY A 97 5.89 6.61 -31.42
C GLY A 97 5.24 7.93 -30.99
N ARG A 98 4.90 8.07 -29.71
CA ARG A 98 4.39 9.31 -29.10
C ARG A 98 5.44 10.44 -29.09
N LEU A 99 6.72 10.12 -28.91
CA LEU A 99 7.80 11.11 -29.01
C LEU A 99 8.00 11.59 -30.44
N ILE A 100 7.82 10.70 -31.42
CA ILE A 100 7.85 11.03 -32.85
C ILE A 100 6.69 11.96 -33.21
N LEU A 101 5.48 11.67 -32.71
CA LEU A 101 4.29 12.52 -32.92
C LEU A 101 4.44 13.91 -32.28
N ILE A 102 5.01 14.01 -31.08
CA ILE A 102 5.28 15.30 -30.43
C ILE A 102 6.28 16.11 -31.25
N ALA A 103 7.36 15.49 -31.75
CA ALA A 103 8.37 16.15 -32.57
C ALA A 103 7.81 16.69 -33.91
N LEU A 104 6.87 15.98 -34.54
CA LEU A 104 6.20 16.49 -35.77
C LEU A 104 5.23 17.64 -35.49
N SER A 105 4.54 17.59 -34.34
CA SER A 105 3.53 18.60 -33.99
C SER A 105 4.14 20.00 -33.76
N THR A 106 5.33 20.07 -33.17
CA THR A 106 6.00 21.34 -32.85
C THR A 106 6.48 22.07 -34.11
N ILE A 107 6.94 21.34 -35.12
CA ILE A 107 7.40 21.91 -36.41
C ILE A 107 6.23 22.57 -37.15
N SER A 108 5.05 21.94 -37.15
CA SER A 108 3.87 22.45 -37.85
C SER A 108 3.35 23.75 -37.23
N VAL A 109 3.31 23.83 -35.89
CA VAL A 109 2.86 25.03 -35.17
C VAL A 109 3.82 26.19 -35.40
N ALA A 110 5.14 25.95 -35.36
CA ALA A 110 6.14 26.98 -35.59
C ALA A 110 6.04 27.58 -37.01
N ALA A 111 5.80 26.73 -38.03
CA ALA A 111 5.62 27.18 -39.40
C ALA A 111 4.38 28.07 -39.58
N ILE A 112 3.26 27.71 -38.94
CA ILE A 112 2.02 28.50 -38.98
C ILE A 112 2.23 29.88 -38.33
N VAL A 113 2.88 29.92 -37.17
CA VAL A 113 3.20 31.19 -36.48
C VAL A 113 4.08 32.09 -37.34
N LEU A 114 5.10 31.52 -38.01
CA LEU A 114 5.97 32.26 -38.91
C LEU A 114 5.20 32.92 -40.06
N VAL A 115 4.29 32.18 -40.69
CA VAL A 115 3.45 32.69 -41.80
C VAL A 115 2.58 33.86 -41.34
N ILE A 116 1.94 33.73 -40.17
CA ILE A 116 1.12 34.81 -39.60
C ILE A 116 1.96 36.06 -39.34
N LEU A 117 3.15 35.89 -38.77
CA LEU A 117 4.04 37.01 -38.45
C LEU A 117 4.48 37.76 -39.73
N VAL A 118 4.84 37.03 -40.79
CA VAL A 118 5.18 37.63 -42.09
C VAL A 118 4.00 38.37 -42.72
N SER A 119 2.78 37.87 -42.54
CA SER A 119 1.57 38.51 -43.07
C SER A 119 1.21 39.81 -42.34
N LEU A 120 1.58 39.97 -41.07
CA LEU A 120 1.32 41.18 -40.28
C LEU A 120 2.37 42.29 -40.50
N LEU A 121 3.55 41.93 -41.01
CA LEU A 121 4.65 42.86 -41.29
C LEU A 121 4.62 43.40 -42.74
N ARG A 122 3.64 43.00 -43.54
CA ARG A 122 3.44 43.47 -44.93
C ARG A 122 2.43 44.58 -45.03
#